data_AF-A0A4S5EAU2-F1
#
_entry.id   AF-A0A4S5EAU2-F1
#
_cell.length_a   1.000
_cell.length_b   1.000
_cell.length_c   1.000
_cell.angle_alpha   90.00
_cell.angle_beta   90.00
_cell.angle_gamma   90.00
#
_symmetry.space_group_name_H-M   'P 1'
#
loop_
_entity.id
_entity.type
_entity.pdbx_description
1 polymer ?
#
loop_
_entity_poly.entity_id
_entity_poly.type
_entity_poly.pdbx_seq_one_letter_code
_entity_poly.pdbx_strand_id
1 'polypeptide(L)'
;MAGRQSGRLWQYARCDMEFDVAVPYTKGLHEVAAGIWAWLAPDGSWGWSNAGLVTGQDSSLLVDTLFDLELTREMLTTMAPNHRAAADQRPGQHPWKRRPLLR
;
A
#
# COMPACT_ATOMS: atom_id res chain seq x y z
N MET A 1 30.43 24.96 31.65
CA MET A 1 30.29 23.53 31.98
C MET A 1 28.85 23.10 31.66
N ALA A 2 28.71 22.14 30.73
CA ALA A 2 27.53 21.32 30.39
C ALA A 2 26.20 22.03 30.04
N GLY A 3 25.48 21.73 28.95
CA GLY A 3 25.66 20.73 27.91
C GLY A 3 24.53 20.88 26.89
N ARG A 4 24.89 20.86 25.60
CA ARG A 4 23.99 20.94 24.45
C ARG A 4 23.28 19.58 24.30
N GLN A 5 21.96 19.52 24.52
CA GLN A 5 21.18 18.33 24.15
C GLN A 5 20.59 18.52 22.75
N SER A 6 21.27 17.93 21.78
CA SER A 6 20.81 17.73 20.41
C SER A 6 19.76 16.60 20.40
N GLY A 7 18.48 16.94 20.55
CA GLY A 7 17.39 16.01 20.26
C GLY A 7 17.14 15.96 18.75
N ARG A 8 17.52 14.87 18.08
CA ARG A 8 17.05 14.59 16.72
C ARG A 8 15.53 14.39 16.80
N LEU A 9 14.78 15.36 16.31
CA LEU A 9 13.36 15.20 16.01
C LEU A 9 13.25 14.17 14.89
N TRP A 10 12.65 13.01 15.18
CA TRP A 10 12.16 12.10 14.16
C TRP A 10 11.01 12.79 13.43
N GLN A 11 11.32 13.50 12.35
CA GLN A 11 10.31 14.07 11.48
C GLN A 11 9.77 12.93 10.62
N TYR A 12 8.79 12.19 11.14
CA TYR A 12 7.96 11.35 10.28
C TYR A 12 7.37 12.28 9.23
N ALA A 13 7.72 12.07 7.97
CA ALA A 13 7.11 12.77 6.86
C ALA A 13 5.59 12.58 7.01
N ARG A 14 4.85 13.68 7.19
CA ARG A 14 3.40 13.66 7.06
C ARG A 14 3.11 13.17 5.65
N CYS A 15 2.56 11.97 5.55
CA CYS A 15 1.95 11.51 4.32
C CYS A 15 0.65 12.32 4.20
N ASP A 16 0.66 13.37 3.37
CA ASP A 16 -0.56 14.05 2.94
C ASP A 16 -1.32 13.06 2.04
N MET A 17 -2.00 12.09 2.68
CA MET A 17 -2.78 11.05 2.01
C MET A 17 -4.16 11.62 1.67
N GLU A 18 -4.40 11.81 0.38
CA GLU A 18 -5.71 12.14 -0.16
C GLU A 18 -6.50 10.83 -0.25
N PHE A 19 -7.29 10.50 0.78
CA PHE A 19 -8.04 9.24 0.90
C PHE A 19 -9.41 9.34 0.22
N ASP A 20 -9.45 9.42 -1.12
CA ASP A 20 -10.72 9.53 -1.86
C ASP A 20 -11.10 8.25 -2.62
N VAL A 21 -10.78 7.08 -2.05
CA VAL A 21 -11.20 5.79 -2.61
C VAL A 21 -12.05 5.04 -1.58
N ALA A 22 -13.37 5.11 -1.76
CA ALA A 22 -14.30 4.23 -1.04
C ALA A 22 -14.25 2.83 -1.67
N VAL A 23 -13.32 1.99 -1.21
CA VAL A 23 -13.22 0.59 -1.65
C VAL A 23 -14.28 -0.24 -0.94
N PRO A 24 -15.16 -0.95 -1.67
CA PRO A 24 -16.19 -1.79 -1.05
C PRO A 24 -15.55 -2.98 -0.33
N TYR A 25 -16.02 -3.27 0.88
CA TYR A 25 -15.55 -4.43 1.64
C TYR A 25 -16.20 -5.73 1.15
N THR A 26 -15.85 -6.13 -0.07
CA THR A 26 -16.29 -7.38 -0.70
C THR A 26 -15.11 -8.31 -0.90
N LYS A 27 -15.36 -9.63 -0.94
CA LYS A 27 -14.29 -10.61 -1.12
C LYS A 27 -13.52 -10.36 -2.41
N GLY A 28 -12.20 -10.38 -2.34
CA GLY A 28 -11.34 -10.30 -3.51
C GLY A 28 -10.26 -9.23 -3.41
N LEU A 29 -9.61 -8.97 -4.55
CA LEU A 29 -8.50 -8.03 -4.67
C LEU A 29 -8.99 -6.68 -5.18
N HIS A 30 -8.59 -5.60 -4.50
CA HIS A 30 -8.99 -4.23 -4.80
C HIS A 30 -7.77 -3.32 -4.90
N GLU A 31 -7.71 -2.47 -5.93
CA GLU A 31 -6.68 -1.42 -5.99
C GLU A 31 -7.10 -0.27 -5.07
N VAL A 32 -6.27 0.05 -4.07
CA VAL A 32 -6.56 1.10 -3.08
C VAL A 32 -5.75 2.38 -3.35
N ALA A 33 -4.66 2.25 -4.11
CA ALA A 33 -3.88 3.33 -4.70
C ALA A 33 -3.09 2.77 -5.88
N ALA A 34 -2.49 3.62 -6.71
CA ALA A 34 -1.74 3.18 -7.89
C ALA A 34 -0.66 2.14 -7.53
N GLY A 35 -0.84 0.90 -8.01
CA GLY A 35 0.07 -0.22 -7.73
C GLY A 35 0.04 -0.76 -6.29
N ILE A 36 -0.96 -0.37 -5.49
CA ILE A 36 -1.19 -0.84 -4.12
C ILE A 36 -2.55 -1.52 -4.06
N TRP A 37 -2.54 -2.80 -3.70
CA TRP A 37 -3.72 -3.65 -3.72
C TRP A 37 -3.98 -4.26 -2.34
N ALA A 38 -5.27 -4.42 -2.01
CA ALA A 38 -5.74 -5.09 -0.81
C ALA A 38 -6.59 -6.32 -1.17
N TRP A 39 -6.22 -7.47 -0.63
CA TRP A 39 -7.09 -8.65 -0.60
C TRP A 39 -7.95 -8.61 0.64
N LEU A 40 -9.27 -8.62 0.43
CA LEU A 40 -10.26 -8.50 1.50
C LEU A 40 -11.00 -9.82 1.66
N ALA A 41 -11.09 -10.30 2.91
CA ALA A 41 -11.88 -11.46 3.30
C ALA A 41 -12.99 -11.02 4.26
N PRO A 42 -14.17 -10.62 3.75
CA PRO A 42 -15.34 -10.36 4.60
C PRO A 42 -15.80 -11.65 5.30
N ASP A 43 -16.53 -11.56 6.40
CA ASP A 43 -17.25 -10.41 6.97
C ASP A 43 -16.49 -9.61 8.04
N GLY A 44 -15.23 -9.96 8.33
CA GLY A 44 -14.42 -9.33 9.38
C GLY A 44 -14.56 -9.98 10.75
N SER A 45 -15.20 -11.14 10.84
CA SER A 45 -15.15 -12.01 12.01
C SER A 45 -13.72 -12.53 12.28
N TRP A 46 -13.51 -13.04 13.49
CA TRP A 46 -12.22 -13.59 13.91
C TRP A 46 -11.80 -14.80 13.07
N GLY A 47 -10.55 -14.82 12.62
CA GLY A 47 -9.97 -15.91 11.84
C GLY A 47 -9.84 -15.62 10.34
N TRP A 48 -10.45 -14.53 9.84
CA TRP A 48 -10.23 -14.05 8.48
C TRP A 48 -9.03 -13.12 8.41
N SER A 49 -8.19 -13.30 7.39
CA SER A 49 -7.02 -12.47 7.13
C SER A 49 -7.22 -11.65 5.87
N ASN A 50 -6.80 -10.38 5.91
CA ASN A 50 -6.57 -9.57 4.73
C ASN A 50 -5.08 -9.65 4.35
N ALA A 51 -4.74 -9.25 3.13
CA ALA A 51 -3.34 -9.17 2.69
C ALA A 51 -3.13 -7.97 1.77
N GLY A 52 -1.87 -7.52 1.67
CA GLY A 52 -1.47 -6.42 0.79
C GLY A 52 -0.57 -6.89 -0.34
N LEU A 53 -0.71 -6.30 -1.52
CA LEU A 53 0.22 -6.47 -2.63
C LEU A 53 0.68 -5.10 -3.11
N VAL A 54 1.99 -4.88 -3.09
CA VAL A 54 2.64 -3.70 -3.69
C VAL A 54 3.33 -4.14 -4.97
N THR A 55 2.93 -3.56 -6.09
CA THR A 55 3.44 -3.91 -7.42
C THR A 55 4.45 -2.87 -7.88
N GLY A 56 5.67 -3.30 -8.17
CA GLY A 56 6.72 -2.52 -8.81
C GLY A 56 6.96 -2.96 -10.26
N GLN A 57 7.94 -2.34 -10.92
CA GLN A 57 8.28 -2.64 -12.31
C GLN A 57 8.86 -4.05 -12.49
N ASP A 58 9.82 -4.42 -11.62
CA ASP A 58 10.55 -5.69 -11.75
C ASP A 58 10.21 -6.69 -10.64
N SER A 59 9.57 -6.22 -9.57
CA SER A 59 9.24 -7.03 -8.41
C SER A 59 7.96 -6.56 -7.74
N SER A 60 7.35 -7.46 -6.98
CA SER A 60 6.21 -7.16 -6.12
C SER A 60 6.51 -7.61 -4.70
N LEU A 61 5.95 -6.90 -3.72
CA LEU A 61 6.01 -7.24 -2.31
C LEU A 61 4.62 -7.70 -1.85
N LEU A 62 4.55 -8.92 -1.34
CA LEU A 62 3.39 -9.44 -0.63
C LEU A 62 3.52 -9.08 0.86
N VAL A 63 2.43 -8.58 1.45
CA VAL A 63 2.30 -8.27 2.87
C VAL A 63 1.24 -9.18 3.46
N ASP A 64 1.61 -9.92 4.50
CA ASP A 64 0.84 -10.97 5.17
C ASP A 64 0.50 -12.19 4.29
N THR A 65 0.29 -13.33 4.96
CA THR A 65 -0.29 -14.55 4.40
C THR A 65 -1.63 -14.83 5.07
N LEU A 66 -2.47 -15.66 4.47
CA LEU A 66 -3.78 -15.95 5.06
C LEU A 66 -3.69 -17.07 6.09
N PHE A 67 -4.76 -17.21 6.87
CA PHE A 67 -4.85 -18.13 8.01
C PHE A 67 -4.51 -19.58 7.65
N ASP A 68 -4.89 -20.02 6.44
CA ASP A 68 -4.56 -21.35 5.94
C ASP A 68 -3.99 -21.33 4.50
N LEU A 69 -3.54 -22.50 4.05
CA LEU A 69 -2.91 -22.71 2.75
C LEU A 69 -3.89 -22.60 1.56
N GLU A 70 -5.14 -23.02 1.72
CA GLU A 70 -6.13 -22.97 0.63
C GLU A 70 -6.58 -21.54 0.38
N LEU A 71 -6.82 -20.78 1.45
CA LEU A 71 -7.08 -19.34 1.38
C LEU A 71 -5.89 -18.60 0.77
N THR A 72 -4.67 -18.91 1.22
CA THR A 72 -3.46 -18.29 0.66
C THR A 72 -3.31 -18.62 -0.84
N ARG A 73 -3.66 -19.84 -1.25
CA ARG A 73 -3.65 -20.24 -2.67
C ARG A 73 -4.69 -19.46 -3.48
N GLU A 74 -5.92 -19.34 -3.00
CA GLU A 74 -6.98 -18.55 -3.64
C GLU A 74 -6.55 -17.10 -3.86
N MET A 75 -5.98 -16.49 -2.81
CA MET A 75 -5.43 -15.13 -2.85
C MET A 75 -4.32 -15.00 -3.91
N LEU A 76 -3.32 -15.89 -3.88
CA LEU A 76 -2.20 -15.85 -4.82
C LEU A 76 -2.65 -16.05 -6.27
N THR A 77 -3.62 -16.95 -6.50
CA THR A 77 -4.23 -17.13 -7.82
C THR A 77 -4.88 -15.84 -8.32
N THR A 78 -5.56 -15.10 -7.44
CA THR A 78 -6.20 -13.84 -7.81
C THR A 78 -5.20 -12.68 -7.98
N MET A 79 -4.09 -12.69 -7.24
CA MET A 79 -3.01 -11.70 -7.36
C MET A 79 -2.11 -11.91 -8.58
N ALA A 80 -2.06 -13.14 -9.12
CA ALA A 80 -1.16 -13.50 -10.20
C ALA A 80 -1.23 -12.60 -11.46
N PRO A 81 -2.36 -12.04 -11.88
CA PRO A 81 -2.38 -11.10 -13.01
C PRO A 81 -1.72 -9.75 -12.69
N ASN A 82 -1.70 -9.33 -11.42
CA ASN A 82 -1.39 -7.96 -11.02
C ASN A 82 0.09 -7.74 -10.64
N HIS A 83 0.87 -8.80 -10.39
CA HIS A 83 2.29 -8.68 -9.99
C HIS A 83 3.23 -8.01 -11.02
N ARG A 84 2.74 -7.70 -12.23
CA ARG A 84 3.48 -6.99 -13.31
C ARG A 84 2.87 -5.64 -13.70
N ALA A 85 1.71 -5.29 -13.14
CA ALA A 85 0.98 -4.11 -13.54
C ALA A 85 1.47 -2.87 -12.77
N ALA A 86 2.61 -2.34 -13.18
CA ALA A 86 3.05 -0.99 -12.83
C ALA A 86 3.63 -0.29 -14.07
N ALA A 87 2.80 -0.10 -15.09
CA ALA A 87 3.18 0.58 -16.33
C ALA A 87 2.15 1.66 -16.68
N ASP A 88 2.21 2.79 -15.97
CA ASP A 88 2.01 4.16 -16.47
C ASP A 88 1.85 5.10 -15.26
N GLN A 89 2.95 5.35 -14.53
CA GLN A 89 3.00 6.50 -13.64
C GLN A 89 3.08 7.74 -14.53
N ARG A 90 1.94 8.30 -14.94
CA ARG A 90 1.92 9.53 -15.76
C ARG A 90 2.81 10.58 -15.09
N PRO A 91 3.93 11.00 -15.73
CA PRO A 91 4.81 11.98 -15.13
C PRO A 91 4.06 13.31 -15.03
N GLY A 92 3.69 13.71 -13.81
CA GLY A 92 3.01 14.99 -13.55
C GLY A 92 1.81 14.96 -12.62
N GLN A 93 1.33 13.78 -12.20
CA GLN A 93 0.20 13.67 -11.26
C GLN A 93 0.61 13.66 -9.77
N HIS A 94 1.87 13.96 -9.46
CA HIS A 94 2.32 14.11 -8.07
C HIS A 94 2.17 15.57 -7.60
N PRO A 95 1.19 15.89 -6.73
CA PRO A 95 0.98 17.25 -6.24
C PRO A 95 2.22 17.81 -5.51
N TRP A 96 3.03 16.96 -4.89
CA TRP A 96 4.24 17.34 -4.15
C TRP A 96 5.42 17.78 -5.03
N LYS A 97 5.40 17.52 -6.35
CA LYS A 97 6.40 18.04 -7.31
C LYS A 97 6.16 19.50 -7.70
N ARG A 98 5.08 20.15 -7.23
CA ARG A 98 4.67 21.52 -7.62
C ARG A 98 4.92 22.61 -6.57
N ARG A 99 5.91 22.47 -5.68
CA ARG A 99 6.26 23.55 -4.74
C ARG A 99 7.61 24.16 -5.14
N PRO A 100 7.66 25.43 -5.58
CA PRO A 100 8.94 26.11 -5.70
C PRO A 100 9.51 26.25 -4.30
N LEU A 101 10.75 25.79 -4.12
CA LEU A 101 11.52 26.03 -2.91
C LEU A 101 11.65 27.55 -2.74
N LEU A 102 10.94 28.11 -1.78
CA LEU A 102 11.13 29.50 -1.36
C LEU A 102 12.58 29.64 -0.89
N ARG A 103 13.26 30.66 -1.42
CA ARG A 103 14.64 31.04 -1.11
C ARG A 103 14.79 31.51 0.32
#